data_AF-A0A2U0H6B2-F1
#
_entry.id   AF-A0A2U0H6B2-F1
#
_cell.length_a   1.000
_cell.length_b   1.000
_cell.length_c   1.000
_cell.angle_alpha   90.00
_cell.angle_beta   90.00
_cell.angle_gamma   90.00
#
_symmetry.space_group_name_H-M   'P 1'
#
loop_
_entity.id
_entity.type
_entity.pdbx_description
1 polymer ?
#
loop_
_entity_poly.entity_id
_entity_poly.type
_entity_poly.pdbx_seq_one_letter_code
_entity_poly.pdbx_strand_id
1 'polypeptide(L)'
;MDRFDDPAVTVAALTRRCQRVASLRGDAVALAWLSLESTDIANEFKNKSEATRETLAARLLKTIPSREASVKWKAEYDGYIRRRTLPDKQEANLRSVQQIEELAQMLREQEAATLVPPPHGMHSYDLGKHVAEQAQGRARLVESRIPLEAVLARIKDRLWEFLTETEYELTFGEATAETFDRLRSYVDKQLTTIAPPALEQFQAAYRRLKDGGDEDRAHALTSCRRVLKTLADQLYPASSEPVTGFDGKARVLDDAKFVNRLVQYVAETVGKHENGAVVQAALEDIGARLGALNELASKGVHAEVTTYEVDTCVVQTYLVVADVLRIRERAAPPERGGTT
;
A
#
# COMPACT_ATOMS: atom_id res chain seq x y z
N MET A 1 16.28 -1.52 1.58
CA MET A 1 17.21 -2.03 2.61
C MET A 1 18.69 -1.61 2.53
N ASP A 2 19.27 -1.28 1.36
CA ASP A 2 20.73 -1.26 1.12
C ASP A 2 21.62 -0.41 2.06
N ARG A 3 21.05 0.52 2.84
CA ARG A 3 21.78 1.33 3.83
C ARG A 3 21.29 1.16 5.27
N PHE A 4 20.54 0.09 5.56
CA PHE A 4 20.02 -0.16 6.90
C PHE A 4 21.14 -0.47 7.90
N ASP A 5 22.13 -1.23 7.46
CA ASP A 5 23.31 -1.58 8.26
C ASP A 5 24.50 -0.63 8.07
N ASP A 6 24.27 0.52 7.42
CA ASP A 6 25.30 1.55 7.34
C ASP A 6 25.64 2.05 8.75
N PRO A 7 26.89 1.87 9.22
CA PRO A 7 27.29 2.26 10.56
C PRO A 7 27.22 3.77 10.81
N ALA A 8 27.13 4.59 9.75
CA ALA A 8 26.91 6.03 9.88
C ALA A 8 25.45 6.41 10.20
N VAL A 9 24.51 5.48 10.08
CA VAL A 9 23.08 5.72 10.33
C VAL A 9 22.71 5.28 11.74
N THR A 10 22.28 6.24 12.56
CA THR A 10 21.83 5.95 13.93
C THR A 10 20.47 5.24 13.95
N VAL A 11 20.21 4.46 14.99
CA VAL A 11 18.92 3.83 15.27
C VAL A 11 17.83 4.90 15.38
N ALA A 12 18.07 6.07 15.98
CA ALA A 12 17.08 7.15 16.00
C ALA A 12 16.76 7.70 14.59
N ALA A 13 17.76 7.75 13.69
CA ALA A 13 17.53 8.09 12.30
C ALA A 13 16.70 7.02 11.59
N LEU A 14 16.97 5.73 11.84
CA LEU A 14 16.16 4.62 11.32
C LEU A 14 14.72 4.65 11.86
N THR A 15 14.51 4.94 13.15
CA THR A 15 13.19 5.10 13.76
C THR A 15 12.39 6.20 13.05
N ARG A 16 13.00 7.37 12.80
CA ARG A 16 12.32 8.47 12.06
C ARG A 16 11.98 8.11 10.62
N ARG A 17 12.85 7.34 9.94
CA ARG A 17 12.55 6.80 8.60
C ARG A 17 11.36 5.85 8.65
N CYS A 18 11.32 4.94 9.62
CA CYS A 18 10.19 4.01 9.82
C CYS A 18 8.89 4.75 10.15
N GLN A 19 8.94 5.81 10.98
CA GLN A 19 7.78 6.66 11.27
C GLN A 19 7.22 7.29 10.00
N ARG A 20 8.10 7.78 9.11
CA ARG A 20 7.67 8.33 7.82
C ARG A 20 7.01 7.26 6.94
N VAL A 21 7.57 6.05 6.89
CA VAL A 21 6.98 4.92 6.15
C VAL A 21 5.60 4.57 6.71
N ALA A 22 5.47 4.39 8.03
CA ALA A 22 4.20 4.11 8.71
C ALA A 22 3.16 5.21 8.45
N SER A 23 3.58 6.49 8.53
CA SER A 23 2.70 7.63 8.24
C SER A 23 2.22 7.65 6.80
N LEU A 24 3.08 7.35 5.81
CA LEU A 24 2.69 7.32 4.40
C LEU A 24 1.72 6.18 4.10
N ARG A 25 1.85 5.07 4.81
CA ARG A 25 0.95 3.91 4.71
C ARG A 25 -0.38 4.10 5.45
N GLY A 26 -0.50 5.15 6.27
CA GLY A 26 -1.64 5.30 7.19
C GLY A 26 -1.69 4.22 8.29
N ASP A 27 -0.54 3.60 8.60
CA ASP A 27 -0.45 2.54 9.61
C ASP A 27 -0.40 3.15 11.01
N ALA A 28 -1.60 3.31 11.60
CA ALA A 28 -1.80 3.91 12.91
C ALA A 28 -1.08 3.15 14.04
N VAL A 29 -1.03 1.81 13.93
CA VAL A 29 -0.47 0.92 14.96
C VAL A 29 1.04 0.97 14.91
N ALA A 30 1.63 0.90 13.71
CA ALA A 30 3.07 1.05 13.55
C ALA A 30 3.54 2.43 14.01
N LEU A 31 2.85 3.48 13.59
CA LEU A 31 3.18 4.86 13.96
C LEU A 31 3.10 5.07 15.48
N ALA A 32 2.14 4.42 16.14
CA ALA A 32 1.97 4.44 17.59
C ALA A 32 3.22 3.93 18.34
N TRP A 33 3.64 2.69 18.07
CA TRP A 33 4.80 2.13 18.79
C TRP A 33 6.11 2.82 18.38
N LEU A 34 6.25 3.22 17.12
CA LEU A 34 7.41 3.99 16.66
C LEU A 34 7.48 5.36 17.35
N SER A 35 6.34 5.97 17.70
CA SER A 35 6.30 7.21 18.48
C SER A 35 6.81 6.99 19.90
N LEU A 36 6.44 5.87 20.54
CA LEU A 36 6.97 5.48 21.85
C LEU A 36 8.50 5.34 21.85
N GLU A 37 9.08 4.84 20.74
CA GLU A 37 10.55 4.75 20.61
C GLU A 37 11.23 6.13 20.54
N SER A 38 10.57 7.14 19.97
CA SER A 38 11.11 8.50 19.86
C SER A 38 10.82 9.40 21.07
N THR A 39 9.89 9.02 21.93
CA THR A 39 9.44 9.82 23.08
C THR A 39 10.24 9.48 24.34
N ASP A 40 10.58 10.51 25.11
CA ASP A 40 11.15 10.34 26.45
C ASP A 40 10.04 10.16 27.49
N ILE A 41 9.53 8.93 27.56
CA ILE A 41 8.45 8.54 28.46
C ILE A 41 8.88 8.71 29.93
N ALA A 42 10.17 8.51 30.22
CA ALA A 42 10.71 8.66 31.57
C ALA A 42 10.52 10.09 32.13
N ASN A 43 10.57 11.10 31.26
CA ASN A 43 10.36 12.49 31.64
C ASN A 43 8.89 12.95 31.54
N GLU A 44 8.08 12.39 30.64
CA GLU A 44 6.63 12.70 30.58
C GLU A 44 5.91 12.35 31.90
N PHE A 45 6.26 11.23 32.54
CA PHE A 45 5.69 10.87 33.85
C PHE A 45 6.02 11.87 34.97
N LYS A 46 7.10 12.66 34.82
CA LYS A 46 7.54 13.66 35.80
C LYS A 46 6.89 15.03 35.57
N ASN A 47 6.63 15.41 34.33
CA ASN A 47 6.11 16.72 33.96
C ASN A 47 4.65 16.65 33.49
N LYS A 48 3.70 16.79 34.42
CA LYS A 48 2.24 16.74 34.14
C LYS A 48 1.67 17.99 33.44
N SER A 49 2.49 18.95 32.97
CA SER A 49 2.02 20.31 32.65
C SER A 49 1.91 20.65 31.16
N GLU A 50 2.24 19.76 30.22
CA GLU A 50 2.07 20.08 28.80
C GLU A 50 0.74 19.56 28.25
N ALA A 51 -0.12 20.50 27.84
CA ALA A 51 -1.31 20.22 27.06
C ALA A 51 -0.91 19.47 25.80
N THR A 52 -1.26 18.19 25.76
CA THR A 52 -0.82 17.25 24.73
C THR A 52 -1.53 17.60 23.43
N ARG A 53 -0.79 18.16 22.46
CA ARG A 53 -1.26 18.18 21.07
C ARG A 53 -1.56 16.74 20.67
N GLU A 54 -2.75 16.50 20.13
CA GLU A 54 -3.13 15.17 19.68
C GLU A 54 -2.15 14.67 18.61
N THR A 55 -1.51 13.53 18.85
CA THR A 55 -0.52 12.97 17.93
C THR A 55 -1.20 12.44 16.67
N LEU A 56 -0.46 12.38 15.56
CA LEU A 56 -0.97 11.78 14.32
C LEU A 56 -1.39 10.32 14.54
N ALA A 57 -0.63 9.56 15.34
CA ALA A 57 -1.00 8.19 15.72
C ALA A 57 -2.36 8.15 16.44
N ALA A 58 -2.61 9.04 17.41
CA ALA A 58 -3.90 9.11 18.10
C ALA A 58 -5.05 9.46 17.14
N ARG A 59 -4.83 10.38 16.20
CA ARG A 59 -5.81 10.74 15.17
C ARG A 59 -6.13 9.57 14.24
N LEU A 60 -5.12 8.83 13.80
CA LEU A 60 -5.30 7.66 12.94
C LEU A 60 -5.94 6.49 13.68
N LEU A 61 -5.61 6.25 14.96
CA LEU A 61 -6.22 5.17 15.75
C LEU A 61 -7.73 5.35 15.94
N LYS A 62 -8.24 6.59 15.89
CA LYS A 62 -9.69 6.88 15.93
C LYS A 62 -10.47 6.31 14.74
N THR A 63 -9.81 5.95 13.64
CA THR A 63 -10.47 5.32 12.47
C THR A 63 -10.68 3.83 12.65
N ILE A 64 -10.05 3.21 13.66
CA ILE A 64 -10.15 1.78 13.97
C ILE A 64 -11.18 1.60 15.09
N PRO A 65 -12.04 0.55 15.04
CA PRO A 65 -12.97 0.26 16.13
C PRO A 65 -12.25 0.17 17.50
N SER A 66 -12.76 0.88 18.51
CA SER A 66 -12.05 1.12 19.78
C SER A 66 -11.57 -0.15 20.50
N ARG A 67 -12.35 -1.24 20.44
CA ARG A 67 -11.98 -2.53 21.05
C ARG A 67 -10.73 -3.12 20.39
N GLU A 68 -10.68 -3.08 19.06
CA GLU A 68 -9.55 -3.61 18.28
C GLU A 68 -8.31 -2.73 18.45
N ALA A 69 -8.49 -1.40 18.40
CA ALA A 69 -7.43 -0.44 18.66
C ALA A 69 -6.80 -0.65 20.05
N SER A 70 -7.62 -0.89 21.08
CA SER A 70 -7.14 -1.13 22.45
C SER A 70 -6.31 -2.42 22.58
N VAL A 71 -6.74 -3.49 21.92
CA VAL A 71 -6.02 -4.77 21.93
C VAL A 71 -4.67 -4.63 21.22
N LYS A 72 -4.67 -4.03 20.03
CA LYS A 72 -3.44 -3.80 19.24
C LYS A 72 -2.47 -2.88 19.99
N TRP A 73 -2.97 -1.77 20.53
CA TRP A 73 -2.17 -0.86 21.34
C TRP A 73 -1.54 -1.55 22.55
N LYS A 74 -2.32 -2.34 23.29
CA LYS A 74 -1.81 -3.08 24.45
C LYS A 74 -0.69 -4.05 24.05
N ALA A 75 -0.86 -4.79 22.95
CA ALA A 75 0.15 -5.71 22.46
C ALA A 75 1.46 -4.98 22.09
N GLU A 76 1.35 -3.84 21.41
CA GLU A 76 2.51 -3.02 21.03
C GLU A 76 3.21 -2.38 22.23
N TYR A 77 2.45 -1.87 23.20
CA TYR A 77 3.00 -1.32 24.44
C TYR A 77 3.71 -2.40 25.27
N ASP A 78 3.09 -3.57 25.43
CA ASP A 78 3.71 -4.71 26.12
C ASP A 78 4.99 -5.17 25.36
N GLY A 79 4.97 -5.11 24.03
CA GLY A 79 6.15 -5.33 23.17
C GLY A 79 7.27 -4.31 23.40
N TYR A 80 6.93 -3.02 23.46
CA TYR A 80 7.85 -1.92 23.77
C TYR A 80 8.55 -2.14 25.12
N ILE A 81 7.79 -2.46 26.18
CA ILE A 81 8.35 -2.75 27.50
C ILE A 81 9.28 -3.95 27.45
N ARG A 82 8.86 -5.07 26.82
CA ARG A 82 9.68 -6.29 26.73
C ARG A 82 11.02 -6.06 26.03
N ARG A 83 11.05 -5.29 24.93
CA ARG A 83 12.31 -4.99 24.22
C ARG A 83 13.30 -4.22 25.10
N ARG A 84 12.77 -3.35 25.96
CA ARG A 84 13.54 -2.42 26.81
C ARG A 84 13.87 -2.95 28.21
N THR A 85 13.36 -4.13 28.58
CA THR A 85 13.72 -4.85 29.80
C THR A 85 14.79 -5.90 29.51
N LEU A 86 15.95 -5.79 30.15
CA LEU A 86 17.02 -6.78 30.04
C LEU A 86 16.84 -7.88 31.10
N PRO A 87 17.31 -9.13 30.85
CA PRO A 87 17.12 -10.25 31.78
C PRO A 87 17.58 -9.97 33.21
N ASP A 88 18.68 -9.24 33.37
CA ASP A 88 19.28 -8.91 34.66
C ASP A 88 18.77 -7.58 35.26
N LYS A 89 17.76 -6.95 34.64
CA LYS A 89 17.20 -5.66 35.07
C LYS A 89 15.71 -5.80 35.36
N GLN A 90 15.27 -5.24 36.49
CA GLN A 90 13.84 -5.26 36.88
C GLN A 90 13.01 -4.18 36.16
N GLU A 91 13.66 -3.13 35.63
CA GLU A 91 13.00 -1.98 35.02
C GLU A 91 13.37 -1.82 33.54
N ALA A 92 12.39 -1.41 32.74
CA ALA A 92 12.58 -1.07 31.34
C ALA A 92 13.30 0.27 31.18
N ASN A 93 14.17 0.40 30.18
CA ASN A 93 14.72 1.70 29.82
C ASN A 93 13.70 2.52 29.03
N LEU A 94 13.12 3.57 29.63
CA LEU A 94 12.04 4.39 29.07
C LEU A 94 12.51 5.70 28.39
N ARG A 95 13.82 5.89 28.22
CA ARG A 95 14.38 7.05 27.49
C ARG A 95 14.08 6.95 26.00
N SER A 96 14.07 8.07 25.27
CA SER A 96 13.98 8.01 23.81
C SER A 96 15.17 7.27 23.22
N VAL A 97 15.01 6.65 22.04
CA VAL A 97 16.13 6.01 21.32
C VAL A 97 17.32 6.95 21.19
N GLN A 98 17.07 8.22 20.82
CA GLN A 98 18.11 9.23 20.69
C GLN A 98 18.93 9.40 21.98
N GLN A 99 18.28 9.50 23.14
CA GLN A 99 18.98 9.63 24.41
C GLN A 99 19.78 8.38 24.79
N ILE A 100 19.28 7.19 24.45
CA ILE A 100 20.03 5.93 24.68
C ILE A 100 21.29 5.91 23.81
N GLU A 101 21.18 6.32 22.54
CA GLU A 101 22.31 6.43 21.63
C GLU A 101 23.35 7.44 22.10
N GLU A 102 22.92 8.65 22.46
CA GLU A 102 23.79 9.71 22.96
C GLU A 102 24.55 9.28 24.23
N LEU A 103 23.85 8.60 25.15
CA LEU A 103 24.48 8.08 26.37
C LEU A 103 25.46 6.94 26.08
N ALA A 104 25.11 6.01 25.17
CA ALA A 104 26.01 4.94 24.77
C ALA A 104 27.28 5.51 24.10
N GLN A 105 27.13 6.51 23.23
CA GLN A 105 28.24 7.19 22.56
C GLN A 105 29.13 7.93 23.57
N MET A 106 28.55 8.67 24.51
CA MET A 106 29.30 9.34 25.59
C MET A 106 30.13 8.33 26.41
N LEU A 107 29.55 7.19 26.77
CA LEU A 107 30.27 6.15 27.52
C LEU A 107 31.40 5.52 26.69
N ARG A 108 31.24 5.36 25.37
CA ARG A 108 32.32 4.92 24.47
C ARG A 108 33.47 5.92 24.44
N GLU A 109 33.17 7.21 24.37
CA GLU A 109 34.18 8.28 24.36
C GLU A 109 34.95 8.33 25.69
N GLN A 110 34.24 8.20 26.82
CA GLN A 110 34.86 8.10 28.14
C GLN A 110 35.73 6.85 28.26
N GLU A 111 35.27 5.70 27.76
CA GLU A 111 36.04 4.46 27.73
C GLU A 111 37.32 4.65 26.90
N ALA A 112 37.22 5.25 25.71
CA ALA A 112 38.38 5.54 24.87
C ALA A 112 39.38 6.48 25.56
N ALA A 113 38.90 7.46 26.33
CA ALA A 113 39.76 8.36 27.10
C ALA A 113 40.55 7.65 28.22
N THR A 114 40.10 6.48 28.70
CA THR A 114 40.87 5.67 29.68
C THR A 114 42.07 4.95 29.07
N LEU A 115 42.17 4.88 27.74
CA LEU A 115 43.26 4.21 27.03
C LEU A 115 44.53 5.09 26.87
N VAL A 116 44.51 6.30 27.43
CA VAL A 116 45.66 7.20 27.43
C VAL A 116 46.80 6.57 28.26
N PRO A 117 48.02 6.45 27.71
CA PRO A 117 49.13 5.85 28.43
C PRO A 117 49.49 6.65 29.69
N PRO A 118 50.00 5.99 30.74
CA PRO A 118 50.38 6.66 31.97
C PRO A 118 51.51 7.69 31.72
N PRO A 119 51.56 8.79 32.48
CA PRO A 119 52.63 9.77 32.40
C PRO A 119 54.02 9.15 32.56
N HIS A 120 54.98 9.63 31.77
CA HIS A 120 56.37 9.18 31.86
C HIS A 120 56.99 9.54 33.23
N GLY A 121 57.85 8.66 33.75
CA GLY A 121 58.60 8.91 35.00
C GLY A 121 57.84 8.61 36.30
N MET A 122 56.65 8.00 36.22
CA MET A 122 55.88 7.59 37.40
C MET A 122 56.60 6.46 38.18
N HIS A 123 56.60 6.56 39.51
CA HIS A 123 57.16 5.51 40.38
C HIS A 123 56.37 4.21 40.25
N SER A 124 57.02 3.05 40.41
CA SER A 124 56.42 1.72 40.13
C SER A 124 55.12 1.45 40.90
N TYR A 125 55.06 1.85 42.17
CA TYR A 125 53.85 1.76 42.98
C TYR A 125 52.71 2.64 42.44
N ASP A 126 53.01 3.89 42.11
CA ASP A 126 52.03 4.85 41.57
C ASP A 126 51.54 4.42 40.19
N LEU A 127 52.42 3.84 39.37
CA LEU A 127 52.10 3.25 38.08
C LEU A 127 51.11 2.09 38.23
N GLY A 128 51.36 1.18 39.17
CA GLY A 128 50.45 0.08 39.47
C GLY A 128 49.08 0.56 39.92
N LYS A 129 49.04 1.57 40.79
CA LYS A 129 47.78 2.20 41.24
C LYS A 129 47.03 2.87 40.09
N HIS A 130 47.70 3.65 39.26
CA HIS A 130 47.10 4.33 38.11
C HIS A 130 46.47 3.34 37.12
N VAL A 131 47.19 2.26 36.77
CA VAL A 131 46.67 1.22 35.87
C VAL A 131 45.46 0.51 36.47
N ALA A 132 45.48 0.21 37.77
CA ALA A 132 44.35 -0.41 38.45
C ALA A 132 43.11 0.50 38.50
N GLU A 133 43.29 1.79 38.78
CA GLU A 133 42.21 2.78 38.78
C GLU A 133 41.59 2.95 37.39
N GLN A 134 42.40 3.02 36.33
CA GLN A 134 41.92 3.07 34.95
C GLN A 134 41.18 1.79 34.55
N ALA A 135 41.69 0.62 34.93
CA ALA A 135 41.04 -0.65 34.65
C ALA A 135 39.66 -0.75 35.36
N GLN A 136 39.57 -0.30 36.62
CA GLN A 136 38.32 -0.28 37.36
C GLN A 136 37.33 0.74 36.78
N GLY A 137 37.81 1.94 36.40
CA GLY A 137 37.00 2.95 35.73
C GLY A 137 36.40 2.43 34.42
N ARG A 138 37.25 1.80 33.59
CA ARG A 138 36.83 1.17 32.34
C ARG A 138 35.78 0.07 32.56
N ALA A 139 35.98 -0.80 33.56
CA ALA A 139 35.01 -1.86 33.85
C ALA A 139 33.61 -1.29 34.16
N ARG A 140 33.52 -0.21 34.94
CA ARG A 140 32.25 0.47 35.26
C ARG A 140 31.60 1.12 34.04
N LEU A 141 32.40 1.70 33.14
CA LEU A 141 31.90 2.30 31.90
C LEU A 141 31.31 1.23 30.97
N VAL A 142 32.02 0.11 30.80
CA VAL A 142 31.57 -1.02 29.99
C VAL A 142 30.29 -1.65 30.56
N GLU A 143 30.25 -1.86 31.88
CA GLU A 143 29.05 -2.38 32.58
C GLU A 143 27.82 -1.49 32.37
N SER A 144 28.02 -0.17 32.29
CA SER A 144 26.94 0.79 32.04
C SER A 144 26.54 0.85 30.56
N ARG A 145 27.49 0.66 29.64
CA ARG A 145 27.30 0.77 28.19
C ARG A 145 26.60 -0.45 27.58
N ILE A 146 27.00 -1.66 27.97
CA ILE A 146 26.46 -2.93 27.42
C ILE A 146 24.92 -2.97 27.44
N PRO A 147 24.24 -2.63 28.54
CA PRO A 147 22.78 -2.58 28.59
C PRO A 147 22.14 -1.65 27.55
N LEU A 148 22.73 -0.48 27.31
CA LEU A 148 22.20 0.50 26.37
C LEU A 148 22.30 -0.02 24.94
N GLU A 149 23.45 -0.60 24.60
CA GLU A 149 23.68 -1.19 23.28
C GLU A 149 22.79 -2.41 23.02
N ALA A 150 22.55 -3.23 24.04
CA ALA A 150 21.62 -4.36 23.93
C ALA A 150 20.18 -3.90 23.66
N VAL A 151 19.72 -2.82 24.29
CA VAL A 151 18.41 -2.22 24.00
C VAL A 151 18.37 -1.64 22.58
N LEU A 152 19.42 -0.93 22.15
CA LEU A 152 19.51 -0.38 20.79
C LEU A 152 19.48 -1.49 19.72
N ALA A 153 20.19 -2.60 19.94
CA ALA A 153 20.17 -3.74 19.04
C ALA A 153 18.77 -4.32 18.89
N ARG A 154 18.06 -4.57 20.00
CA ARG A 154 16.67 -5.07 19.98
C ARG A 154 15.69 -4.13 19.29
N ILE A 155 15.88 -2.82 19.44
CA ILE A 155 15.06 -1.81 18.75
C ILE A 155 15.39 -1.85 17.25
N LYS A 156 16.66 -1.91 16.87
CA LYS A 156 17.09 -2.03 15.48
C LYS A 156 16.51 -3.30 14.82
N ASP A 157 16.51 -4.43 15.52
CA ASP A 157 15.90 -5.68 15.02
C ASP A 157 14.40 -5.52 14.75
N ARG A 158 13.65 -4.85 15.64
CA ARG A 158 12.22 -4.59 15.43
C ARG A 158 11.97 -3.62 14.26
N LEU A 159 12.83 -2.62 14.08
CA LEU A 159 12.75 -1.73 12.91
C LEU A 159 12.99 -2.50 11.61
N TRP A 160 13.93 -3.44 11.61
CA TRP A 160 14.20 -4.32 10.47
C TRP A 160 12.99 -5.21 10.15
N GLU A 161 12.40 -5.83 11.17
CA GLU A 161 11.20 -6.66 11.03
C GLU A 161 10.05 -5.87 10.39
N PHE A 162 9.76 -4.67 10.92
CA PHE A 162 8.74 -3.78 10.36
C PHE A 162 8.99 -3.41 8.89
N LEU A 163 10.24 -3.10 8.53
CA LEU A 163 10.60 -2.78 7.15
C LEU A 163 10.48 -3.99 6.24
N THR A 164 10.87 -5.17 6.71
CA THR A 164 10.78 -6.43 5.95
C THR A 164 9.32 -6.83 5.71
N GLU A 165 8.47 -6.74 6.74
CA GLU A 165 7.02 -6.94 6.62
C GLU A 165 6.43 -5.94 5.62
N THR A 166 6.84 -4.67 5.71
CA THR A 166 6.39 -3.62 4.81
C THR A 166 6.81 -3.88 3.36
N GLU A 167 8.07 -4.25 3.13
CA GLU A 167 8.56 -4.57 1.79
C GLU A 167 7.81 -5.77 1.21
N TYR A 168 7.58 -6.83 2.01
CA TYR A 168 6.82 -8.00 1.59
C TYR A 168 5.39 -7.65 1.15
N GLU A 169 4.69 -6.83 1.94
CA GLU A 169 3.33 -6.38 1.58
C GLU A 169 3.31 -5.51 0.32
N LEU A 170 4.30 -4.62 0.15
CA LEU A 170 4.41 -3.77 -1.03
C LEU A 170 4.73 -4.58 -2.29
N THR A 171 5.69 -5.51 -2.22
CA THR A 171 6.05 -6.38 -3.35
C THR A 171 4.88 -7.28 -3.77
N PHE A 172 4.08 -7.78 -2.82
CA PHE A 172 2.89 -8.56 -3.15
C PHE A 172 1.76 -7.71 -3.76
N GLY A 173 1.61 -6.46 -3.30
CA GLY A 173 0.70 -5.48 -3.89
C GLY A 173 1.09 -5.07 -5.33
N GLU A 174 2.38 -4.89 -5.59
CA GLU A 174 2.94 -4.49 -6.89
C GLU A 174 2.64 -5.52 -7.99
N ALA A 175 2.73 -6.82 -7.73
CA ALA A 175 2.44 -7.86 -8.72
C ALA A 175 0.98 -7.83 -9.23
N THR A 176 0.04 -7.42 -8.37
CA THR A 176 -1.39 -7.32 -8.71
C THR A 176 -1.70 -6.00 -9.42
N ALA A 177 -1.12 -4.89 -8.95
CA ALA A 177 -1.24 -3.58 -9.59
C ALA A 177 -0.66 -3.57 -11.02
N GLU A 178 0.51 -4.19 -11.22
CA GLU A 178 1.17 -4.24 -12.53
C GLU A 178 0.33 -4.99 -13.59
N THR A 179 -0.44 -6.00 -13.18
CA THR A 179 -1.29 -6.76 -14.10
C THR A 179 -2.47 -5.92 -14.60
N PHE A 180 -3.13 -5.20 -13.70
CA PHE A 180 -4.21 -4.29 -14.08
C PHE A 180 -3.68 -3.10 -14.89
N ASP A 181 -2.54 -2.53 -14.53
CA ASP A 181 -1.94 -1.41 -15.25
C ASP A 181 -1.52 -1.79 -16.67
N ARG A 182 -0.98 -3.00 -16.89
CA ARG A 182 -0.71 -3.53 -18.24
C ARG A 182 -1.99 -3.70 -19.06
N LEU A 183 -3.05 -4.24 -18.45
CA LEU A 183 -4.36 -4.40 -19.09
C LEU A 183 -4.95 -3.05 -19.49
N ARG A 184 -4.98 -2.10 -18.56
CA ARG A 184 -5.46 -0.74 -18.79
C ARG A 184 -4.67 -0.06 -19.90
N SER A 185 -3.34 -0.13 -19.86
CA SER A 185 -2.48 0.47 -20.89
C SER A 185 -2.76 -0.11 -22.27
N TYR A 186 -3.01 -1.42 -22.37
CA TYR A 186 -3.43 -2.08 -23.61
C TYR A 186 -4.79 -1.53 -24.10
N VAL A 187 -5.80 -1.49 -23.23
CA VAL A 187 -7.14 -0.99 -23.57
C VAL A 187 -7.08 0.46 -24.02
N ASP A 188 -6.41 1.33 -23.26
CA ASP A 188 -6.30 2.76 -23.55
C ASP A 188 -5.65 3.00 -24.93
N LYS A 189 -4.55 2.27 -25.21
CA LYS A 189 -3.86 2.32 -26.51
C LYS A 189 -4.77 1.89 -27.66
N GLN A 190 -5.48 0.78 -27.50
CA GLN A 190 -6.41 0.29 -28.52
C GLN A 190 -7.54 1.30 -28.74
N LEU A 191 -8.21 1.75 -27.69
CA LEU A 191 -9.34 2.69 -27.80
C LEU A 191 -8.97 4.02 -28.43
N THR A 192 -7.71 4.48 -28.27
CA THR A 192 -7.19 5.67 -28.97
C THR A 192 -7.43 5.62 -30.48
N THR A 193 -7.40 4.44 -31.09
CA THR A 193 -7.60 4.28 -32.54
C THR A 193 -9.05 3.96 -32.90
N ILE A 194 -9.75 3.24 -32.03
CA ILE A 194 -10.99 2.52 -32.35
C ILE A 194 -12.22 3.32 -31.96
N ALA A 195 -12.18 3.83 -30.74
CA ALA A 195 -13.27 4.54 -30.11
C ALA A 195 -12.67 5.58 -29.14
N PRO A 196 -12.02 6.65 -29.66
CA PRO A 196 -11.48 7.72 -28.81
C PRO A 196 -12.50 8.26 -27.80
N PRO A 197 -13.81 8.41 -28.13
CA PRO A 197 -14.79 8.85 -27.15
C PRO A 197 -15.00 7.87 -25.99
N ALA A 198 -14.78 6.55 -26.19
CA ALA A 198 -14.85 5.57 -25.12
C ALA A 198 -13.63 5.68 -24.18
N LEU A 199 -12.45 6.01 -24.71
CA LEU A 199 -11.26 6.28 -23.90
C LEU A 199 -11.47 7.49 -22.98
N GLU A 200 -12.00 8.59 -23.52
CA GLU A 200 -12.31 9.79 -22.72
C GLU A 200 -13.29 9.48 -21.58
N GLN A 201 -14.28 8.61 -21.84
CA GLN A 201 -15.24 8.17 -20.84
C GLN A 201 -14.58 7.30 -19.75
N PHE A 202 -13.64 6.43 -20.10
CA PHE A 202 -12.84 5.67 -19.13
C PHE A 202 -11.98 6.59 -18.24
N GLN A 203 -11.31 7.57 -18.84
CA GLN A 203 -10.51 8.55 -18.09
C GLN A 203 -11.39 9.40 -17.17
N ALA A 204 -12.61 9.72 -17.58
CA ALA A 204 -13.57 10.41 -16.73
C ALA A 204 -14.07 9.53 -15.57
N ALA A 205 -14.33 8.24 -15.81
CA ALA A 205 -14.68 7.29 -14.76
C ALA A 205 -13.57 7.16 -13.72
N TYR A 206 -12.31 7.04 -14.17
CA TYR A 206 -11.15 6.88 -13.29
C TYR A 206 -10.86 8.12 -12.44
N ARG A 207 -11.02 9.33 -13.01
CA ARG A 207 -10.85 10.58 -12.24
C ARG A 207 -11.85 10.69 -11.09
N ARG A 208 -13.12 10.39 -11.36
CA ARG A 208 -14.19 10.45 -10.35
C ARG A 208 -14.02 9.46 -9.21
N LEU A 209 -13.41 8.30 -9.48
CA LEU A 209 -13.03 7.34 -8.45
C LEU A 209 -12.12 7.97 -7.38
N LYS A 210 -11.23 8.87 -7.79
CA LYS A 210 -10.24 9.52 -6.93
C LYS A 210 -10.84 10.63 -6.06
N ASP A 211 -11.88 11.31 -6.55
CA ASP A 211 -12.46 12.49 -5.91
C ASP A 211 -13.46 12.12 -4.79
N GLY A 212 -14.08 10.93 -4.85
CA GLY A 212 -14.58 10.19 -3.68
C GLY A 212 -16.00 10.52 -3.18
N GLY A 213 -16.75 11.42 -3.82
CA GLY A 213 -18.13 11.76 -3.43
C GLY A 213 -19.20 10.75 -3.91
N ASP A 214 -20.39 10.78 -3.30
CA ASP A 214 -21.55 9.94 -3.71
C ASP A 214 -21.97 10.21 -5.16
N GLU A 215 -22.01 11.49 -5.54
CA GLU A 215 -22.32 11.90 -6.92
C GLU A 215 -21.23 11.43 -7.89
N ASP A 216 -19.96 11.53 -7.50
CA ASP A 216 -18.84 11.07 -8.31
C ASP A 216 -18.90 9.55 -8.56
N ARG A 217 -19.29 8.78 -7.54
CA ARG A 217 -19.50 7.34 -7.61
C ARG A 217 -20.60 6.98 -8.62
N ALA A 218 -21.76 7.64 -8.55
CA ALA A 218 -22.85 7.42 -9.51
C ALA A 218 -22.45 7.81 -10.95
N HIS A 219 -21.70 8.90 -11.11
CA HIS A 219 -21.18 9.34 -12.40
C HIS A 219 -20.11 8.41 -12.98
N ALA A 220 -19.29 7.77 -12.14
CA ALA A 220 -18.33 6.76 -12.57
C ALA A 220 -19.04 5.53 -13.17
N LEU A 221 -20.10 5.03 -12.52
CA LEU A 221 -20.92 3.92 -13.05
C LEU A 221 -21.58 4.29 -14.38
N THR A 222 -22.14 5.49 -14.47
CA THR A 222 -22.73 6.01 -15.71
C THR A 222 -21.69 6.06 -16.84
N SER A 223 -20.46 6.44 -16.52
CA SER A 223 -19.36 6.50 -17.49
C SER A 223 -18.99 5.10 -18.01
N CYS A 224 -18.94 4.08 -17.14
CA CYS A 224 -18.69 2.68 -17.54
C CYS A 224 -19.76 2.16 -18.52
N ARG A 225 -21.04 2.47 -18.26
CA ARG A 225 -22.12 2.13 -19.21
C ARG A 225 -21.93 2.80 -20.57
N ARG A 226 -21.56 4.09 -20.57
CA ARG A 226 -21.33 4.86 -21.80
C ARG A 226 -20.17 4.30 -22.62
N VAL A 227 -19.10 3.83 -21.96
CA VAL A 227 -17.95 3.19 -22.62
C VAL A 227 -18.42 2.04 -23.48
N LEU A 228 -19.19 1.12 -22.90
CA LEU A 228 -19.64 -0.08 -23.60
C LEU A 228 -20.65 0.22 -24.69
N LYS A 229 -21.55 1.18 -24.46
CA LYS A 229 -22.45 1.66 -25.52
C LYS A 229 -21.66 2.23 -26.68
N THR A 230 -20.70 3.10 -26.40
CA THR A 230 -19.88 3.77 -27.41
C THR A 230 -19.05 2.76 -28.20
N LEU A 231 -18.47 1.77 -27.51
CA LEU A 231 -17.76 0.67 -28.16
C LEU A 231 -18.69 -0.18 -29.03
N ALA A 232 -19.89 -0.49 -28.55
CA ALA A 232 -20.91 -1.21 -29.32
C ALA A 232 -21.31 -0.43 -30.57
N ASP A 233 -21.52 0.88 -30.46
CA ASP A 233 -21.86 1.75 -31.59
C ASP A 233 -20.78 1.74 -32.70
N GLN A 234 -19.51 1.56 -32.32
CA GLN A 234 -18.40 1.43 -33.28
C GLN A 234 -18.26 0.03 -33.88
N LEU A 235 -18.41 -1.02 -33.08
CA LEU A 235 -18.17 -2.40 -33.53
C LEU A 235 -19.41 -3.04 -34.18
N TYR A 236 -20.59 -2.66 -33.72
CA TYR A 236 -21.87 -3.22 -34.14
C TYR A 236 -22.98 -2.14 -34.02
N PRO A 237 -23.12 -1.28 -35.05
CA PRO A 237 -24.10 -0.19 -35.04
C PRO A 237 -25.52 -0.68 -34.80
N ALA A 238 -26.35 0.15 -34.16
CA ALA A 238 -27.74 -0.16 -33.92
C ALA A 238 -28.52 -0.30 -35.24
N SER A 239 -29.41 -1.29 -35.31
CA SER A 239 -30.27 -1.52 -36.48
C SER A 239 -31.70 -1.83 -36.06
N SER A 240 -32.67 -1.36 -36.84
CA SER A 240 -34.07 -1.74 -36.73
C SER A 240 -34.39 -3.07 -37.41
N GLU A 241 -33.46 -3.60 -38.20
CA GLU A 241 -33.63 -4.89 -38.88
C GLU A 241 -33.37 -6.07 -37.93
N PRO A 242 -34.17 -7.14 -37.99
CA PRO A 242 -33.92 -8.34 -37.20
C PRO A 242 -32.65 -9.04 -37.66
N VAL A 243 -31.77 -9.37 -36.71
CA VAL A 243 -30.58 -10.21 -36.94
C VAL A 243 -30.84 -11.57 -36.32
N THR A 244 -30.45 -12.64 -37.03
CA THR A 244 -30.47 -14.01 -36.49
C THR A 244 -29.33 -14.17 -35.49
N GLY A 245 -29.65 -14.34 -34.22
CA GLY A 245 -28.67 -14.62 -33.19
C GLY A 245 -28.00 -15.98 -33.37
N PHE A 246 -26.89 -16.19 -32.68
CA PHE A 246 -26.16 -17.48 -32.66
C PHE A 246 -27.03 -18.68 -32.18
N ASP A 247 -28.09 -18.40 -31.42
CA ASP A 247 -29.08 -19.38 -30.96
C ASP A 247 -30.17 -19.69 -31.99
N GLY A 248 -30.07 -19.11 -33.19
CA GLY A 248 -31.04 -19.23 -34.28
C GLY A 248 -32.28 -18.35 -34.12
N LYS A 249 -32.38 -17.50 -33.09
CA LYS A 249 -33.54 -16.62 -32.88
C LYS A 249 -33.32 -15.24 -33.47
N ALA A 250 -34.30 -14.78 -34.26
CA ALA A 250 -34.32 -13.42 -34.78
C ALA A 250 -34.57 -12.39 -33.65
N ARG A 251 -33.76 -11.34 -33.58
CA ARG A 251 -33.86 -10.27 -32.59
C ARG A 251 -33.48 -8.93 -33.21
N VAL A 252 -34.22 -7.88 -32.88
CA VAL A 252 -33.85 -6.49 -33.25
C VAL A 252 -32.84 -5.97 -32.24
N LEU A 253 -31.70 -5.48 -32.73
CA LEU A 253 -30.58 -4.96 -31.94
C LEU A 253 -30.52 -3.44 -32.03
N ASP A 254 -31.46 -2.79 -31.35
CA ASP A 254 -31.58 -1.33 -31.26
C ASP A 254 -30.51 -0.68 -30.35
N ASP A 255 -30.55 0.65 -30.26
CA ASP A 255 -29.57 1.45 -29.50
C ASP A 255 -29.49 1.02 -28.01
N ALA A 256 -30.63 0.71 -27.41
CA ALA A 256 -30.73 0.31 -26.00
C ALA A 256 -30.09 -1.05 -25.72
N LYS A 257 -29.98 -1.91 -26.73
CA LYS A 257 -29.44 -3.28 -26.64
C LYS A 257 -27.93 -3.37 -26.89
N PHE A 258 -27.16 -2.37 -26.46
CA PHE A 258 -25.70 -2.30 -26.69
C PHE A 258 -24.91 -3.52 -26.18
N VAL A 259 -25.31 -4.13 -25.05
CA VAL A 259 -24.69 -5.39 -24.55
C VAL A 259 -24.92 -6.52 -25.55
N ASN A 260 -26.16 -6.71 -26.01
CA ASN A 260 -26.50 -7.76 -26.97
C ASN A 260 -25.81 -7.53 -28.32
N ARG A 261 -25.56 -6.27 -28.69
CA ARG A 261 -24.76 -5.91 -29.88
C ARG A 261 -23.30 -6.37 -29.75
N LEU A 262 -22.66 -6.17 -28.60
CA LEU A 262 -21.30 -6.67 -28.35
C LEU A 262 -21.24 -8.21 -28.31
N VAL A 263 -22.24 -8.86 -27.70
CA VAL A 263 -22.33 -10.33 -27.70
C VAL A 263 -22.48 -10.87 -29.12
N GLN A 264 -23.35 -10.25 -29.93
CA GLN A 264 -23.53 -10.63 -31.33
C GLN A 264 -22.24 -10.45 -32.13
N TYR A 265 -21.57 -9.31 -31.97
CA TYR A 265 -20.28 -9.04 -32.60
C TYR A 265 -19.24 -10.14 -32.28
N VAL A 266 -19.09 -10.51 -31.01
CA VAL A 266 -18.14 -11.55 -30.61
C VAL A 266 -18.52 -12.92 -31.19
N ALA A 267 -19.81 -13.27 -31.17
CA ALA A 267 -20.29 -14.53 -31.72
C ALA A 267 -20.01 -14.64 -33.24
N GLU A 268 -20.23 -13.55 -33.99
CA GLU A 268 -19.96 -13.50 -35.44
C GLU A 268 -18.46 -13.48 -35.75
N THR A 269 -17.65 -12.85 -34.89
CA THR A 269 -16.21 -12.67 -35.11
C THR A 269 -15.39 -13.93 -34.79
N VAL A 270 -15.76 -14.67 -33.74
CA VAL A 270 -15.00 -15.86 -33.27
C VAL A 270 -15.53 -17.17 -33.86
N GLY A 271 -16.81 -17.20 -34.27
CA GLY A 271 -17.47 -18.45 -34.66
C GLY A 271 -17.53 -19.46 -33.50
N LYS A 272 -17.72 -20.75 -33.83
CA LYS A 272 -17.89 -21.84 -32.84
C LYS A 272 -16.60 -22.34 -32.18
N HIS A 273 -15.42 -21.76 -32.47
CA HIS A 273 -14.15 -22.28 -31.96
C HIS A 273 -13.88 -21.84 -30.50
N GLU A 274 -13.10 -22.66 -29.79
CA GLU A 274 -13.09 -22.88 -28.33
C GLU A 274 -12.99 -21.65 -27.39
N ASN A 275 -12.55 -20.48 -27.86
CA ASN A 275 -12.50 -19.25 -27.05
C ASN A 275 -13.81 -18.43 -27.10
N GLY A 276 -14.71 -18.67 -28.05
CA GLY A 276 -15.94 -17.90 -28.24
C GLY A 276 -16.92 -18.08 -27.08
N ALA A 277 -17.07 -19.29 -26.56
CA ALA A 277 -17.97 -19.59 -25.44
C ALA A 277 -17.53 -18.92 -24.12
N VAL A 278 -16.22 -18.85 -23.86
CA VAL A 278 -15.68 -18.20 -22.65
C VAL A 278 -15.91 -16.70 -22.70
N VAL A 279 -15.61 -16.05 -23.83
CA VAL A 279 -15.85 -14.60 -23.94
C VAL A 279 -17.34 -14.28 -23.97
N GLN A 280 -18.15 -15.12 -24.59
CA GLN A 280 -19.60 -14.97 -24.56
C GLN A 280 -20.14 -15.00 -23.11
N ALA A 281 -19.74 -15.99 -22.31
CA ALA A 281 -20.14 -16.06 -20.91
C ALA A 281 -19.65 -14.83 -20.12
N ALA A 282 -18.43 -14.35 -20.37
CA ALA A 282 -17.91 -13.14 -19.74
C ALA A 282 -18.70 -11.87 -20.12
N LEU A 283 -19.08 -11.73 -21.40
CA LEU A 283 -19.89 -10.61 -21.88
C LEU A 283 -21.32 -10.63 -21.33
N GLU A 284 -21.93 -11.81 -21.25
CA GLU A 284 -23.26 -11.98 -20.65
C GLU A 284 -23.24 -11.68 -19.15
N ASP A 285 -22.25 -12.18 -18.41
CA ASP A 285 -22.06 -11.89 -16.97
C ASP A 285 -21.83 -10.40 -16.73
N ILE A 286 -20.95 -9.75 -17.49
CA ILE A 286 -20.70 -8.31 -17.35
C ILE A 286 -21.89 -7.48 -17.81
N GLY A 287 -22.59 -7.90 -18.87
CA GLY A 287 -23.84 -7.29 -19.31
C GLY A 287 -24.90 -7.29 -18.22
N ALA A 288 -25.09 -8.43 -17.56
CA ALA A 288 -26.01 -8.58 -16.44
C ALA A 288 -25.58 -7.74 -15.23
N ARG A 289 -24.29 -7.78 -14.87
CA ARG A 289 -23.74 -6.99 -13.75
C ARG A 289 -23.88 -5.49 -13.96
N LEU A 290 -23.57 -5.00 -15.16
CA LEU A 290 -23.73 -3.59 -15.49
C LEU A 290 -25.19 -3.16 -15.55
N GLY A 291 -26.08 -4.04 -16.04
CA GLY A 291 -27.52 -3.82 -15.94
C GLY A 291 -27.95 -3.64 -14.49
N ALA A 292 -27.58 -4.58 -13.62
CA ALA A 292 -27.91 -4.55 -12.20
C ALA A 292 -27.31 -3.33 -11.47
N LEU A 293 -26.02 -3.04 -11.68
CA LEU A 293 -25.33 -1.90 -11.06
C LEU A 293 -25.84 -0.56 -11.57
N ASN A 294 -26.17 -0.46 -12.87
CA ASN A 294 -26.76 0.74 -13.42
C ASN A 294 -28.18 0.95 -12.89
N GLU A 295 -28.99 -0.11 -12.76
CA GLU A 295 -30.30 0.00 -12.11
C GLU A 295 -30.15 0.46 -10.66
N LEU A 296 -29.19 -0.08 -9.91
CA LEU A 296 -28.89 0.33 -8.55
C LEU A 296 -28.54 1.83 -8.48
N ALA A 297 -27.65 2.29 -9.36
CA ALA A 297 -27.24 3.69 -9.44
C ALA A 297 -28.34 4.64 -9.94
N SER A 298 -29.18 4.19 -10.88
CA SER A 298 -30.22 5.02 -11.50
C SER A 298 -31.47 5.14 -10.63
N LYS A 299 -31.71 4.19 -9.72
CA LYS A 299 -32.92 4.16 -8.89
C LYS A 299 -32.83 5.10 -7.67
N GLY A 300 -31.65 5.54 -7.25
CA GLY A 300 -31.50 6.49 -6.13
C GLY A 300 -32.20 6.09 -4.83
N VAL A 301 -32.61 4.81 -4.68
CA VAL A 301 -33.35 4.31 -3.52
C VAL A 301 -32.36 3.83 -2.48
N HIS A 302 -32.00 4.73 -1.55
CA HIS A 302 -31.41 4.48 -0.23
C HIS A 302 -30.21 3.52 -0.10
N ALA A 303 -29.63 3.01 -1.18
CA ALA A 303 -28.39 2.25 -1.18
C ALA A 303 -27.27 3.20 -1.60
N GLU A 304 -26.53 3.72 -0.62
CA GLU A 304 -25.24 4.37 -0.89
C GLU A 304 -24.37 3.39 -1.67
N VAL A 305 -24.07 3.71 -2.93
CA VAL A 305 -23.15 2.90 -3.75
C VAL A 305 -21.78 2.98 -3.09
N THR A 306 -21.28 1.87 -2.58
CA THR A 306 -20.00 1.79 -1.87
C THR A 306 -18.82 1.99 -2.83
N THR A 307 -17.69 2.48 -2.33
CA THR A 307 -16.44 2.57 -3.12
C THR A 307 -16.07 1.22 -3.74
N TYR A 308 -16.26 0.14 -2.98
CA TYR A 308 -16.03 -1.23 -3.43
C TYR A 308 -16.84 -1.60 -4.68
N GLU A 309 -18.12 -1.22 -4.74
CA GLU A 309 -18.98 -1.49 -5.90
C GLU A 309 -18.53 -0.73 -7.14
N VAL A 310 -18.08 0.52 -6.98
CA VAL A 310 -17.56 1.34 -8.08
C VAL A 310 -16.21 0.80 -8.58
N ASP A 311 -15.28 0.50 -7.67
CA ASP A 311 -13.98 -0.08 -8.00
C ASP A 311 -14.15 -1.36 -8.82
N THR A 312 -15.03 -2.25 -8.34
CA THR A 312 -15.35 -3.52 -9.02
C THR A 312 -15.90 -3.28 -10.42
N CYS A 313 -16.82 -2.33 -10.58
CA CYS A 313 -17.43 -2.01 -11.87
C CYS A 313 -16.41 -1.47 -12.88
N VAL A 314 -15.54 -0.55 -12.45
CA VAL A 314 -14.50 0.03 -13.31
C VAL A 314 -13.53 -1.06 -13.77
N VAL A 315 -13.04 -1.89 -12.85
CA VAL A 315 -12.11 -2.99 -13.16
C VAL A 315 -12.74 -3.99 -14.14
N GLN A 316 -13.98 -4.42 -13.89
CA GLN A 316 -14.69 -5.35 -14.76
C GLN A 316 -14.94 -4.78 -16.17
N THR A 317 -15.24 -3.48 -16.26
CA THR A 317 -15.42 -2.81 -17.55
C THR A 317 -14.12 -2.84 -18.38
N TYR A 318 -12.96 -2.59 -17.76
CA TYR A 318 -11.67 -2.73 -18.44
C TYR A 318 -11.40 -4.15 -18.92
N LEU A 319 -11.70 -5.16 -18.09
CA LEU A 319 -11.49 -6.57 -18.44
C LEU A 319 -12.29 -6.97 -19.69
N VAL A 320 -13.59 -6.70 -19.72
CA VAL A 320 -14.40 -7.08 -20.89
C VAL A 320 -14.05 -6.29 -22.13
N VAL A 321 -13.76 -4.99 -22.00
CA VAL A 321 -13.31 -4.22 -23.15
C VAL A 321 -12.01 -4.80 -23.71
N ALA A 322 -11.07 -5.19 -22.84
CA ALA A 322 -9.84 -5.85 -23.28
C ALA A 322 -10.11 -7.16 -24.04
N ASP A 323 -11.03 -7.99 -23.57
CA ASP A 323 -11.37 -9.26 -24.22
C ASP A 323 -11.99 -9.05 -25.60
N VAL A 324 -12.94 -8.10 -25.73
CA VAL A 324 -13.56 -7.74 -27.02
C VAL A 324 -12.50 -7.23 -28.00
N LEU A 325 -11.59 -6.36 -27.54
CA LEU A 325 -10.52 -5.80 -28.36
C LEU A 325 -9.53 -6.87 -28.83
N ARG A 326 -9.16 -7.81 -27.96
CA ARG A 326 -8.28 -8.94 -28.29
C ARG A 326 -8.91 -9.88 -29.32
N ILE A 327 -10.21 -10.12 -29.23
CA ILE A 327 -10.94 -10.90 -30.23
C ILE A 327 -10.87 -10.23 -31.60
N ARG A 328 -11.15 -8.94 -31.64
CA ARG A 328 -11.08 -8.18 -32.88
C ARG A 328 -9.68 -8.21 -33.48
N GLU A 329 -8.65 -8.01 -32.66
CA GLU A 329 -7.25 -8.07 -33.09
C GLU A 329 -6.89 -9.43 -33.70
N ARG A 330 -7.39 -10.53 -33.11
CA ARG A 330 -7.21 -11.89 -33.67
C ARG A 330 -7.99 -12.13 -34.97
N ALA A 331 -9.12 -11.46 -35.15
CA ALA A 331 -9.95 -11.61 -36.34
C ALA A 331 -9.54 -10.67 -37.48
N ALA A 332 -8.80 -9.60 -37.19
CA ALA A 332 -8.23 -8.73 -38.21
C ALA A 332 -7.18 -9.51 -39.03
N PRO A 333 -7.24 -9.50 -40.38
CA PRO A 333 -6.20 -10.10 -41.20
C PRO A 333 -4.85 -9.42 -40.91
N PRO A 334 -3.72 -10.15 -40.93
CA PRO A 334 -2.41 -9.55 -40.71
C PRO A 334 -2.20 -8.42 -41.73
N GLU A 335 -1.80 -7.25 -41.24
CA GLU A 335 -1.48 -6.10 -42.09
C GLU A 335 -0.49 -6.55 -43.17
N ARG A 336 -0.88 -6.41 -44.44
CA ARG A 336 0.06 -6.59 -45.55
C ARG A 336 1.11 -5.49 -45.41
N GLY A 337 2.26 -5.85 -44.85
CA GLY A 337 3.42 -4.97 -44.76
C GLY A 337 3.66 -4.31 -46.11
N GLY A 338 3.54 -2.98 -46.11
CA GLY A 338 3.79 -2.15 -47.28
C GLY A 338 5.21 -2.37 -47.76
N THR A 339 5.32 -2.93 -48.96
CA THR A 339 6.52 -2.84 -49.79
C THR A 339 6.45 -1.50 -50.50
N THR A 340 7.27 -0.55 -50.07
CA THR A 340 7.87 0.49 -50.92
C THR A 340 9.18 0.91 -50.30
#